data_AF-A0A1H1NR60-F1
#
_entry.id   AF-A0A1H1NR60-F1
#
_cell.length_a   1.000
_cell.length_b   1.000
_cell.length_c   1.000
_cell.angle_alpha   90.00
_cell.angle_beta   90.00
_cell.angle_gamma   90.00
#
_symmetry.space_group_name_H-M   'P 1'
#
loop_
_entity.id
_entity.type
_entity.pdbx_description
1 polymer ?
#
loop_
_entity_poly.entity_id
_entity_poly.type
_entity_poly.pdbx_seq_one_letter_code
_entity_poly.pdbx_strand_id
1 'polypeptide(L)'
;MEETPKPRPVPRDASSPIPLPVDDGEQRPMRSTARESAPAPTAQHPRVEAGSERWSSATHPDAVAPAAPATDATPTAVAPRPEERADATERIQEPTLVERVQVQRPGLGKRERRGAVVAGALGLPLVTLGLITLAVPIGAWYVTTVFKSVIMAVAALFATESQVRELDRSITAVDPTAFGNVSFWLIVIGAVLTIGGILLSWLVLRSHGVFHPFLVTLTAVPMALGLSAILQAGAAALAGLVFQLGDGGISAVIANALFALLLFLVAAVAIAVAVGIGVWLWMASVFRATVVTGAPTTAKG
;
A
#
# COMPACT_ATOMS: atom_id res chain seq x y z
N MET A 1 -56.09 50.34 -23.87
CA MET A 1 -55.25 49.43 -23.06
C MET A 1 -54.50 48.57 -24.06
N GLU A 2 -53.31 48.99 -24.44
CA GLU A 2 -52.45 48.26 -25.38
C GLU A 2 -51.66 47.21 -24.60
N GLU A 3 -51.93 45.94 -24.87
CA GLU A 3 -51.16 44.82 -24.34
C GLU A 3 -49.77 44.83 -24.99
N THR A 4 -48.75 45.05 -24.17
CA THR A 4 -47.35 44.92 -24.57
C THR A 4 -47.01 43.46 -24.87
N PRO A 5 -46.39 43.16 -26.04
CA PRO A 5 -46.11 41.79 -26.44
C PRO A 5 -45.03 41.16 -25.56
N LYS A 6 -45.34 39.96 -25.05
CA LYS A 6 -44.48 39.17 -24.18
C LYS A 6 -43.20 38.73 -24.94
N PRO A 7 -41.99 38.93 -24.40
CA PRO A 7 -40.75 38.58 -25.09
C PRO A 7 -40.63 37.07 -25.28
N ARG A 8 -40.28 36.64 -26.50
CA ARG A 8 -39.99 35.23 -26.81
C ARG A 8 -38.66 34.81 -26.16
N PRO A 9 -38.58 33.59 -25.61
CA PRO A 9 -37.34 33.06 -25.06
C PRO A 9 -36.30 32.86 -26.16
N VAL A 10 -35.12 33.46 -25.96
CA VAL A 10 -33.96 33.30 -26.83
C VAL A 10 -33.36 31.90 -26.59
N PRO A 11 -33.06 31.11 -27.64
CA PRO A 11 -32.37 29.83 -27.50
C PRO A 11 -30.98 30.06 -26.90
N ARG A 12 -30.66 29.43 -25.76
CA ARG A 12 -29.31 29.45 -25.21
C ARG A 12 -28.40 28.64 -26.12
N ASP A 13 -27.42 29.31 -26.72
CA ASP A 13 -26.32 28.68 -27.45
C ASP A 13 -25.55 27.73 -26.53
N ALA A 14 -25.56 26.44 -26.87
CA ALA A 14 -24.88 25.36 -26.16
C ALA A 14 -23.34 25.43 -26.23
N SER A 15 -22.80 26.45 -26.89
CA SER A 15 -21.37 26.74 -27.05
C SER A 15 -20.83 27.72 -26.01
N SER A 16 -21.67 28.22 -25.10
CA SER A 16 -21.22 29.11 -24.03
C SER A 16 -20.43 28.30 -22.98
N PRO A 17 -19.15 28.59 -22.73
CA PRO A 17 -18.37 27.89 -21.71
C PRO A 17 -19.04 28.06 -20.35
N ILE A 18 -19.24 26.95 -19.64
CA ILE A 18 -19.76 26.93 -18.28
C ILE A 18 -18.84 27.84 -17.44
N PRO A 19 -19.34 28.94 -16.85
CA PRO A 19 -18.52 29.78 -15.99
C PRO A 19 -18.01 28.92 -14.83
N LEU A 20 -16.69 28.72 -14.78
CA LEU A 20 -16.05 28.11 -13.63
C LEU A 20 -16.34 29.00 -12.40
N PRO A 21 -16.63 28.40 -11.24
CA PRO A 21 -16.83 29.15 -10.01
C PRO A 21 -15.58 30.00 -9.78
N VAL A 22 -15.77 31.32 -9.78
CA VAL A 22 -14.77 32.27 -9.31
C VAL A 22 -14.52 31.88 -7.86
N ASP A 23 -13.29 31.48 -7.57
CA ASP A 23 -12.80 31.25 -6.21
C ASP A 23 -12.72 32.63 -5.55
N ASP A 24 -13.89 33.15 -5.16
CA ASP A 24 -14.00 34.30 -4.31
C ASP A 24 -13.27 33.93 -3.04
N GLY A 25 -12.12 34.59 -2.83
CA GLY A 25 -11.24 34.43 -1.68
C GLY A 25 -11.93 34.86 -0.39
N GLU A 26 -12.99 34.15 -0.01
CA GLU A 26 -13.69 34.25 1.25
C GLU A 26 -12.71 33.86 2.37
N GLN A 27 -12.03 34.90 2.84
CA GLN A 27 -11.91 35.27 4.24
C GLN A 27 -12.64 34.29 5.16
N ARG A 28 -11.97 33.20 5.54
CA ARG A 28 -12.41 32.38 6.67
C ARG A 28 -12.38 33.26 7.92
N PRO A 29 -13.50 33.45 8.62
CA PRO A 29 -13.48 34.16 9.89
C PRO A 29 -12.65 33.38 10.90
N MET A 30 -11.74 34.10 11.57
CA MET A 30 -11.02 33.62 12.75
C MET A 30 -12.04 33.12 13.79
N ARG A 31 -12.05 31.81 14.03
CA ARG A 31 -12.86 31.22 15.09
C ARG A 31 -12.14 31.49 16.42
N SER A 32 -12.60 32.56 17.07
CA SER A 32 -12.28 32.95 18.44
C SER A 32 -12.38 31.77 19.40
N THR A 33 -11.30 31.54 20.13
CA THR A 33 -11.20 30.70 21.31
C THR A 33 -11.75 31.46 22.51
N ALA A 34 -12.94 31.13 22.99
CA ALA A 34 -13.39 31.56 24.32
C ALA A 34 -14.47 30.62 24.88
N ARG A 35 -14.15 30.00 26.03
CA ARG A 35 -15.05 29.38 27.04
C ARG A 35 -15.93 28.22 26.55
N GLU A 36 -16.13 27.15 27.30
CA GLU A 36 -16.60 27.18 28.68
C GLU A 36 -16.34 25.83 29.37
N SER A 37 -15.85 25.92 30.60
CA SER A 37 -15.74 24.83 31.55
C SER A 37 -17.12 24.51 32.12
N ALA A 38 -17.55 23.25 32.08
CA ALA A 38 -18.61 22.74 32.94
C ALA A 38 -18.39 21.24 33.26
N PRO A 39 -18.54 20.80 34.54
CA PRO A 39 -18.36 19.41 34.94
C PRO A 39 -19.65 18.59 34.80
N ALA A 40 -19.45 17.27 34.89
CA ALA A 40 -20.38 16.15 34.68
C ALA A 40 -21.73 16.20 35.43
N PRO A 41 -22.69 15.33 35.05
CA PRO A 41 -22.86 14.14 35.89
C PRO A 41 -23.19 12.82 35.17
N THR A 42 -22.86 11.77 35.91
CA THR A 42 -23.22 10.35 35.88
C THR A 42 -24.69 10.05 35.55
N ALA A 43 -24.93 9.08 34.68
CA ALA A 43 -26.14 8.24 34.73
C ALA A 43 -25.89 6.87 34.09
N GLN A 44 -25.94 5.84 34.93
CA GLN A 44 -26.10 4.42 34.59
C GLN A 44 -27.51 4.16 34.07
N HIS A 45 -27.70 3.22 33.12
CA HIS A 45 -28.64 2.07 33.17
C HIS A 45 -28.77 1.32 31.80
N PRO A 46 -29.37 0.12 31.71
CA PRO A 46 -28.72 -1.08 31.16
C PRO A 46 -29.35 -1.67 29.88
N ARG A 47 -28.63 -2.66 29.32
CA ARG A 47 -29.07 -3.98 28.77
C ARG A 47 -30.46 -4.11 28.10
N VAL A 48 -30.45 -4.42 26.79
CA VAL A 48 -31.40 -5.29 26.05
C VAL A 48 -30.58 -5.93 24.91
N GLU A 49 -30.13 -7.18 24.99
CA GLU A 49 -30.77 -8.44 24.60
C GLU A 49 -31.15 -8.62 23.11
N ALA A 50 -30.62 -9.73 22.58
CA ALA A 50 -31.22 -10.66 21.61
C ALA A 50 -31.69 -10.16 20.23
N GLY A 51 -31.01 -10.66 19.19
CA GLY A 51 -31.44 -10.54 17.79
C GLY A 51 -30.69 -11.50 16.88
N SER A 52 -30.94 -12.79 17.06
CA SER A 52 -30.43 -13.88 16.23
C SER A 52 -31.29 -14.07 14.98
N GLU A 53 -30.77 -13.80 13.79
CA GLU A 53 -31.30 -14.31 12.51
C GLU A 53 -30.09 -14.60 11.61
N ARG A 54 -29.58 -15.85 11.55
CA ARG A 54 -30.15 -17.01 10.87
C ARG A 54 -30.38 -16.74 9.37
N TRP A 55 -29.31 -16.74 8.59
CA TRP A 55 -29.37 -16.96 7.15
C TRP A 55 -28.54 -18.20 6.80
N SER A 56 -29.28 -19.31 6.65
CA SER A 56 -28.81 -20.59 6.13
C SER A 56 -28.56 -20.51 4.63
N SER A 57 -27.40 -21.04 4.25
CA SER A 57 -27.18 -22.07 3.23
C SER A 57 -28.05 -22.04 1.97
N ALA A 58 -27.42 -21.73 0.83
CA ALA A 58 -27.78 -22.30 -0.46
C ALA A 58 -26.52 -22.84 -1.14
N THR A 59 -26.50 -24.15 -1.26
CA THR A 59 -25.57 -25.04 -1.96
C THR A 59 -25.72 -24.86 -3.48
N HIS A 60 -24.61 -24.78 -4.21
CA HIS A 60 -24.59 -25.16 -5.63
C HIS A 60 -23.28 -25.86 -5.97
N PRO A 61 -23.31 -27.16 -6.34
CA PRO A 61 -22.15 -27.90 -6.79
C PRO A 61 -21.98 -27.84 -8.31
N ASP A 62 -20.71 -27.90 -8.72
CA ASP A 62 -20.13 -28.55 -9.90
C ASP A 62 -20.76 -28.38 -11.28
N ALA A 63 -19.97 -27.78 -12.19
CA ALA A 63 -19.79 -28.31 -13.54
C ALA A 63 -18.40 -27.93 -14.09
N VAL A 64 -17.54 -28.94 -14.12
CA VAL A 64 -16.27 -29.00 -14.84
C VAL A 64 -16.54 -29.12 -16.34
N ALA A 65 -15.77 -28.41 -17.18
CA ALA A 65 -15.45 -28.88 -18.55
C ALA A 65 -14.15 -28.23 -19.08
N PRO A 66 -13.41 -28.92 -19.98
CA PRO A 66 -11.97 -28.79 -20.17
C PRO A 66 -11.55 -28.03 -21.45
N ALA A 67 -10.25 -27.79 -21.53
CA ALA A 67 -9.46 -27.07 -22.52
C ALA A 67 -9.55 -27.54 -23.99
N ALA A 68 -9.27 -26.62 -24.93
CA ALA A 68 -8.59 -26.88 -26.22
C ALA A 68 -8.09 -25.53 -26.84
N PRO A 69 -7.22 -25.51 -27.88
CA PRO A 69 -5.90 -24.87 -27.84
C PRO A 69 -5.80 -23.56 -28.64
N ALA A 70 -4.79 -22.76 -28.30
CA ALA A 70 -4.30 -21.66 -29.12
C ALA A 70 -3.75 -22.20 -30.45
N THR A 71 -4.33 -21.73 -31.56
CA THR A 71 -3.86 -22.03 -32.91
C THR A 71 -2.80 -21.02 -33.33
N ASP A 72 -1.70 -21.55 -33.85
CA ASP A 72 -0.61 -20.84 -34.50
C ASP A 72 -1.09 -19.82 -35.55
N ALA A 73 -0.60 -18.59 -35.44
CA ALA A 73 -0.61 -17.62 -36.53
C ALA A 73 0.84 -17.17 -36.79
N THR A 74 1.38 -17.76 -37.85
CA THR A 74 2.55 -17.46 -38.68
C THR A 74 3.08 -16.01 -38.62
N PRO A 75 4.40 -15.79 -38.43
CA PRO A 75 5.04 -14.57 -38.89
C PRO A 75 5.32 -14.68 -40.39
N THR A 76 4.53 -13.97 -41.20
CA THR A 76 4.87 -13.72 -42.61
C THR A 76 6.15 -12.88 -42.66
N ALA A 77 7.23 -13.46 -43.15
CA ALA A 77 8.45 -12.76 -43.50
C ALA A 77 8.16 -11.75 -44.62
N VAL A 78 8.17 -10.47 -44.27
CA VAL A 78 8.13 -9.37 -45.24
C VAL A 78 9.55 -9.15 -45.75
N ALA A 79 9.77 -9.43 -47.03
CA ALA A 79 11.01 -9.17 -47.73
C ALA A 79 11.29 -7.64 -47.79
N PRO A 80 12.54 -7.20 -47.59
CA PRO A 80 12.90 -5.79 -47.78
C PRO A 80 12.92 -5.45 -49.27
N ARG A 81 12.13 -4.43 -49.66
CA ARG A 81 12.26 -3.77 -50.98
C ARG A 81 13.45 -2.81 -50.95
N PRO A 82 14.33 -2.84 -51.96
CA PRO A 82 15.43 -1.90 -52.07
C PRO A 82 15.01 -0.58 -52.75
N GLU A 83 15.61 0.49 -52.25
CA GLU A 83 15.91 1.76 -52.93
C GLU A 83 14.76 2.67 -53.39
N GLU A 84 14.42 3.62 -52.52
CA GLU A 84 14.07 4.99 -52.94
C GLU A 84 14.78 5.97 -52.01
N ARG A 85 16.02 6.30 -52.37
CA ARG A 85 16.95 7.17 -51.65
C ARG A 85 17.20 8.40 -52.52
N ALA A 86 16.24 9.31 -52.55
CA ALA A 86 16.44 10.70 -52.92
C ALA A 86 15.27 11.52 -52.33
N ASP A 87 15.58 12.64 -51.68
CA ASP A 87 14.64 13.73 -51.36
C ASP A 87 13.72 13.65 -50.14
N ALA A 88 14.13 12.97 -49.06
CA ALA A 88 13.47 13.10 -47.74
C ALA A 88 14.29 13.85 -46.68
N THR A 89 15.57 14.14 -46.94
CA THR A 89 16.48 14.71 -45.94
C THR A 89 16.39 16.24 -45.80
N GLU A 90 15.72 16.94 -46.72
CA GLU A 90 15.72 18.41 -46.76
C GLU A 90 14.43 19.04 -46.20
N ARG A 91 13.39 18.24 -45.89
CA ARG A 91 12.12 18.73 -45.30
C ARG A 91 12.00 18.58 -43.79
N ILE A 92 13.07 18.18 -43.11
CA ILE A 92 13.12 18.03 -41.65
C ILE A 92 14.04 19.09 -41.04
N GLN A 93 13.92 20.34 -41.52
CA GLN A 93 14.68 21.47 -41.00
C GLN A 93 13.85 22.75 -40.86
N GLU A 94 12.52 22.63 -40.78
CA GLU A 94 11.78 23.62 -40.02
C GLU A 94 11.91 23.21 -38.55
N PRO A 95 12.60 23.98 -37.69
CA PRO A 95 12.43 23.86 -36.27
C PRO A 95 10.98 24.24 -36.01
N THR A 96 10.08 23.26 -36.07
CA THR A 96 8.73 23.40 -35.54
C THR A 96 8.98 23.90 -34.14
N LEU A 97 8.64 25.16 -33.90
CA LEU A 97 8.82 25.83 -32.63
C LEU A 97 7.99 24.98 -31.66
N VAL A 98 8.65 24.02 -31.01
CA VAL A 98 8.02 23.17 -30.00
C VAL A 98 7.77 24.13 -28.86
N GLU A 99 6.63 24.81 -28.95
CA GLU A 99 6.03 25.57 -27.89
C GLU A 99 6.06 24.60 -26.72
N ARG A 100 6.99 24.85 -25.79
CA ARG A 100 7.11 24.04 -24.58
C ARG A 100 5.80 24.26 -23.87
N VAL A 101 4.83 23.38 -24.13
CA VAL A 101 3.61 23.25 -23.34
C VAL A 101 4.12 22.98 -21.95
N GLN A 102 4.24 24.04 -21.15
CA GLN A 102 4.66 23.92 -19.78
C GLN A 102 3.55 23.12 -19.12
N VAL A 103 3.80 21.83 -18.91
CA VAL A 103 2.94 20.97 -18.11
C VAL A 103 3.09 21.45 -16.67
N GLN A 104 2.37 22.52 -16.35
CA GLN A 104 2.36 23.09 -15.03
C GLN A 104 1.59 22.12 -14.14
N ARG A 105 2.32 21.27 -13.41
CA ARG A 105 1.73 20.31 -12.47
C ARG A 105 1.28 21.10 -11.24
N PRO A 106 -0.04 21.28 -10.99
CA PRO A 106 -0.48 21.98 -9.80
C PRO A 106 0.03 21.27 -8.54
N GLY A 107 0.35 22.05 -7.50
CA GLY A 107 0.72 21.51 -6.21
C GLY A 107 -0.39 20.62 -5.63
N LEU A 108 -0.04 19.55 -4.91
CA LEU A 108 -1.01 18.65 -4.28
C LEU A 108 -1.88 19.48 -3.34
N GLY A 109 -3.19 19.29 -3.41
CA GLY A 109 -4.12 19.98 -2.52
C GLY A 109 -3.79 19.66 -1.05
N LYS A 110 -4.08 20.60 -0.13
CA LYS A 110 -3.88 20.37 1.31
C LYS A 110 -4.63 19.12 1.81
N ARG A 111 -5.80 18.83 1.22
CA ARG A 111 -6.63 17.66 1.55
C ARG A 111 -6.01 16.34 1.06
N GLU A 112 -5.53 16.30 -0.18
CA GLU A 112 -4.84 15.13 -0.75
C GLU A 112 -3.56 14.80 0.01
N ARG A 113 -2.77 15.81 0.42
CA ARG A 113 -1.57 15.62 1.26
C ARG A 113 -1.92 14.93 2.57
N ARG A 114 -2.96 15.38 3.26
CA ARG A 114 -3.41 14.76 4.52
C ARG A 114 -3.86 13.32 4.29
N GLY A 115 -4.60 13.06 3.22
CA GLY A 115 -5.00 11.70 2.85
C GLY A 115 -3.81 10.77 2.64
N ALA A 116 -2.79 11.22 1.89
CA ALA A 116 -1.59 10.42 1.64
C ALA A 116 -0.78 10.17 2.93
N VAL A 117 -0.63 11.18 3.80
CA VAL A 117 0.05 11.03 5.10
C VAL A 117 -0.65 10.01 5.98
N VAL A 118 -1.97 10.12 6.14
CA VAL A 118 -2.75 9.20 6.99
C VAL A 118 -2.75 7.78 6.41
N ALA A 119 -2.92 7.65 5.09
CA ALA A 119 -2.90 6.36 4.40
C ALA A 119 -1.55 5.64 4.50
N GLY A 120 -0.44 6.38 4.44
CA GLY A 120 0.90 5.84 4.62
C GLY A 120 1.24 5.52 6.08
N ALA A 121 0.87 6.41 7.01
CA ALA A 121 1.14 6.24 8.43
C ALA A 121 0.39 5.04 9.06
N LEU A 122 -0.82 4.75 8.58
CA LEU A 122 -1.61 3.61 9.07
C LEU A 122 -1.44 2.36 8.21
N GLY A 123 -1.37 2.53 6.89
CA GLY A 123 -1.31 1.42 5.94
C GLY A 123 -0.04 0.61 6.08
N LEU A 124 1.14 1.26 6.10
CA LEU A 124 2.40 0.51 6.12
C LEU A 124 2.57 -0.30 7.42
N PRO A 125 2.38 0.25 8.64
CA PRO A 125 2.52 -0.54 9.86
C PRO A 125 1.58 -1.74 9.93
N LEU A 126 0.31 -1.58 9.52
CA LEU A 126 -0.64 -2.70 9.48
C LEU A 126 -0.18 -3.79 8.52
N VAL A 127 0.23 -3.41 7.30
CA VAL A 127 0.71 -4.36 6.29
C VAL A 127 1.96 -5.07 6.77
N THR A 128 2.93 -4.35 7.32
CA THR A 128 4.16 -4.95 7.87
C THR A 128 3.85 -5.89 9.03
N LEU A 129 2.94 -5.52 9.93
CA LEU A 129 2.54 -6.37 11.04
C LEU A 129 1.89 -7.65 10.53
N GLY A 130 0.94 -7.54 9.59
CA GLY A 130 0.30 -8.69 8.96
C GLY A 130 1.28 -9.62 8.26
N LEU A 131 2.27 -9.07 7.54
CA LEU A 131 3.33 -9.84 6.90
C LEU A 131 4.26 -10.52 7.91
N ILE A 132 4.62 -9.87 9.02
CA ILE A 132 5.40 -10.48 10.10
C ILE A 132 4.59 -11.62 10.74
N THR A 133 3.31 -11.39 11.03
CA THR A 133 2.41 -12.42 11.59
C THR A 133 2.26 -13.61 10.64
N LEU A 134 2.24 -13.40 9.31
CA LEU A 134 2.27 -14.47 8.30
C LEU A 134 3.62 -15.16 8.21
N ALA A 135 4.73 -14.42 8.33
CA ALA A 135 6.08 -14.94 8.21
C ALA A 135 6.45 -15.89 9.36
N VAL A 136 5.93 -15.67 10.58
CA VAL A 136 6.19 -16.53 11.75
C VAL A 136 5.80 -18.00 11.52
N PRO A 137 4.55 -18.35 11.17
CA PRO A 137 4.16 -19.73 10.94
C PRO A 137 4.84 -20.33 9.71
N ILE A 138 5.05 -19.55 8.64
CA ILE A 138 5.77 -20.01 7.44
C ILE A 138 7.23 -20.32 7.78
N GLY A 139 7.90 -19.44 8.52
CA GLY A 139 9.28 -19.62 8.95
C GLY A 139 9.44 -20.80 9.89
N ALA A 140 8.52 -20.96 10.84
CA ALA A 140 8.53 -22.11 11.74
C ALA A 140 8.25 -23.42 10.98
N TRP A 141 7.31 -23.44 10.03
CA TRP A 141 7.11 -24.58 9.14
C TRP A 141 8.39 -24.91 8.35
N TYR A 142 9.04 -23.89 7.77
CA TYR A 142 10.29 -24.05 7.03
C TYR A 142 11.42 -24.59 7.90
N VAL A 143 11.59 -24.07 9.12
CA VAL A 143 12.58 -24.56 10.10
C VAL A 143 12.26 -26.02 10.47
N THR A 144 11.02 -26.36 10.78
CA THR A 144 10.68 -27.75 11.15
C THR A 144 10.85 -28.75 10.01
N THR A 145 10.66 -28.35 8.76
CA THR A 145 10.77 -29.24 7.60
C THR A 145 12.20 -29.32 7.09
N VAL A 146 12.82 -28.19 6.76
CA VAL A 146 14.16 -28.14 6.16
C VAL A 146 15.23 -28.39 7.22
N PHE A 147 15.15 -27.70 8.36
CA PHE A 147 16.19 -27.80 9.39
C PHE A 147 16.22 -29.19 10.03
N LYS A 148 15.05 -29.82 10.23
CA LYS A 148 14.97 -31.24 10.66
C LYS A 148 15.65 -32.17 9.67
N SER A 149 15.36 -32.00 8.38
CA SER A 149 15.96 -32.83 7.31
C SER A 149 17.49 -32.69 7.29
N VAL A 150 17.99 -31.45 7.39
CA VAL A 150 19.42 -31.17 7.43
C VAL A 150 20.07 -31.71 8.70
N ILE A 151 19.48 -31.49 9.87
CA ILE A 151 20.00 -32.02 11.14
C ILE A 151 20.05 -33.55 11.10
N MET A 152 19.01 -34.22 10.61
CA MET A 152 19.03 -35.68 10.50
C MET A 152 20.09 -36.17 9.52
N ALA A 153 20.27 -35.49 8.38
CA ALA A 153 21.32 -35.83 7.42
C ALA A 153 22.73 -35.65 8.01
N VAL A 154 22.97 -34.54 8.73
CA VAL A 154 24.25 -34.29 9.40
C VAL A 154 24.47 -35.25 10.57
N ALA A 155 23.44 -35.53 11.36
CA ALA A 155 23.51 -36.50 12.45
C ALA A 155 23.79 -37.91 11.92
N ALA A 156 23.22 -38.30 10.78
CA ALA A 156 23.54 -39.57 10.14
C ALA A 156 25.01 -39.69 9.69
N LEU A 157 25.68 -38.56 9.44
CA LEU A 157 27.10 -38.54 9.04
C LEU A 157 28.07 -38.54 10.23
N PHE A 158 27.67 -38.00 11.38
CA PHE A 158 28.59 -37.74 12.51
C PHE A 158 28.18 -38.34 13.86
N ALA A 159 26.93 -38.80 14.02
CA ALA A 159 26.41 -39.27 15.30
C ALA A 159 26.27 -40.80 15.34
N THR A 160 26.42 -41.35 16.55
CA THR A 160 26.14 -42.77 16.81
C THR A 160 24.63 -43.05 16.80
N GLU A 161 24.21 -44.27 16.43
CA GLU A 161 22.79 -44.62 16.29
C GLU A 161 21.93 -44.30 17.53
N SER A 162 22.51 -44.36 18.73
CA SER A 162 21.82 -44.03 19.98
C SER A 162 21.50 -42.53 20.09
N GLN A 163 22.42 -41.65 19.70
CA GLN A 163 22.22 -40.20 19.70
C GLN A 163 21.17 -39.77 18.67
N VAL A 164 21.13 -40.43 17.51
CA VAL A 164 20.12 -40.16 16.47
C VAL A 164 18.72 -40.53 16.96
N ARG A 165 18.55 -41.66 17.67
CA ARG A 165 17.25 -42.07 18.23
C ARG A 165 16.77 -41.14 19.34
N GLU A 166 17.66 -40.62 20.17
CA GLU A 166 17.31 -39.68 21.23
C GLU A 166 16.91 -38.32 20.68
N LEU A 167 17.61 -37.85 19.62
CA LEU A 167 17.24 -36.65 18.89
C LEU A 167 15.91 -36.81 18.15
N ASP A 168 15.66 -37.95 17.52
CA ASP A 168 14.37 -38.22 16.86
C ASP A 168 13.21 -38.26 17.88
N ARG A 169 13.44 -38.84 19.07
CA ARG A 169 12.45 -38.85 20.15
C ARG A 169 12.18 -37.45 20.71
N SER A 170 13.18 -36.59 20.82
CA SER A 170 12.98 -35.20 21.28
C SER A 170 12.24 -34.35 20.24
N ILE A 171 12.49 -34.57 18.94
CA ILE A 171 11.82 -33.87 17.85
C ILE A 171 10.37 -34.36 17.68
N THR A 172 10.12 -35.65 17.84
CA THR A 172 8.76 -36.23 17.74
C THR A 172 7.89 -35.94 18.96
N ALA A 173 8.47 -35.53 20.09
CA ALA A 173 7.73 -35.10 21.27
C ALA A 173 7.01 -33.74 21.10
N VAL A 174 7.36 -32.96 20.07
CA VAL A 174 6.65 -31.70 19.76
C VAL A 174 5.33 -32.03 19.08
N ASP A 175 4.22 -31.78 19.78
CA ASP A 175 2.86 -32.03 19.29
C ASP A 175 2.59 -31.21 17.99
N PRO A 176 2.49 -31.87 16.82
CA PRO A 176 2.27 -31.18 15.54
C PRO A 176 0.87 -30.56 15.46
N THR A 177 -0.10 -31.09 16.22
CA THR A 177 -1.48 -30.61 16.23
C THR A 177 -1.63 -29.29 16.97
N ALA A 178 -0.92 -29.11 18.09
CA ALA A 178 -0.90 -27.83 18.81
C ALA A 178 -0.30 -26.70 17.95
N PHE A 179 0.75 -27.02 17.20
CA PHE A 179 1.39 -26.07 16.29
C PHE A 179 0.48 -25.68 15.11
N GLY A 180 -0.31 -26.64 14.60
CA GLY A 180 -1.24 -26.43 13.48
C GLY A 180 -2.33 -25.40 13.79
N ASN A 181 -2.98 -25.49 14.95
CA ASN A 181 -4.07 -24.57 15.31
C ASN A 181 -3.58 -23.13 15.52
N VAL A 182 -2.46 -22.93 16.24
CA VAL A 182 -1.88 -21.60 16.46
C VAL A 182 -1.42 -20.98 15.15
N SER A 183 -0.73 -21.77 14.31
CA SER A 183 -0.27 -21.32 13.00
C SER A 183 -1.42 -20.91 12.09
N PHE A 184 -2.52 -21.67 12.09
CA PHE A 184 -3.72 -21.33 11.33
C PHE A 184 -4.28 -19.97 11.74
N TRP A 185 -4.46 -19.71 13.03
CA TRP A 185 -4.96 -18.41 13.51
C TRP A 185 -4.01 -17.26 13.20
N LEU A 186 -2.69 -17.47 13.32
CA LEU A 186 -1.70 -16.47 12.93
C LEU A 186 -1.78 -16.15 11.43
N ILE A 187 -1.95 -17.16 10.59
CA ILE A 187 -2.13 -16.96 9.14
C ILE A 187 -3.39 -16.14 8.87
N VAL A 188 -4.51 -16.47 9.51
CA VAL A 188 -5.77 -15.73 9.35
C VAL A 188 -5.63 -14.28 9.81
N ILE A 189 -5.10 -14.04 11.01
CA ILE A 189 -4.90 -12.69 11.56
C ILE A 189 -3.94 -11.90 10.67
N GLY A 190 -2.83 -12.51 10.25
CA GLY A 190 -1.84 -11.87 9.40
C GLY A 190 -2.43 -11.48 8.03
N ALA A 191 -3.19 -12.39 7.40
CA ALA A 191 -3.88 -12.10 6.14
C ALA A 191 -4.91 -10.96 6.29
N VAL A 192 -5.71 -10.97 7.38
CA VAL A 192 -6.68 -9.90 7.67
C VAL A 192 -5.98 -8.56 7.90
N LEU A 193 -4.87 -8.52 8.63
CA LEU A 193 -4.10 -7.30 8.85
C LEU A 193 -3.47 -6.77 7.55
N THR A 194 -2.92 -7.65 6.72
CA THR A 194 -2.34 -7.27 5.42
C THR A 194 -3.41 -6.73 4.47
N ILE A 195 -4.49 -7.47 4.26
CA ILE A 195 -5.60 -7.06 3.38
C ILE A 195 -6.27 -5.80 3.94
N GLY A 196 -6.55 -5.79 5.24
CA GLY A 196 -7.15 -4.65 5.95
C GLY A 196 -6.30 -3.39 5.87
N GLY A 197 -4.97 -3.50 6.00
CA GLY A 197 -4.04 -2.38 5.83
C GLY A 197 -4.05 -1.80 4.41
N ILE A 198 -4.05 -2.67 3.39
CA ILE A 198 -4.16 -2.26 1.98
C ILE A 198 -5.52 -1.58 1.72
N LEU A 199 -6.63 -2.18 2.16
CA LEU A 199 -7.98 -1.64 1.99
C LEU A 199 -8.16 -0.32 2.73
N LEU A 200 -7.67 -0.21 3.96
CA LEU A 200 -7.71 1.03 4.76
C LEU A 200 -6.95 2.14 4.05
N SER A 201 -5.75 1.85 3.54
CA SER A 201 -4.95 2.81 2.78
C SER A 201 -5.69 3.30 1.53
N TRP A 202 -6.28 2.37 0.77
CA TRP A 202 -7.11 2.69 -0.39
C TRP A 202 -8.34 3.54 -0.05
N LEU A 203 -9.06 3.19 1.02
CA LEU A 203 -10.26 3.90 1.46
C LEU A 203 -9.93 5.33 1.94
N VAL A 204 -8.81 5.49 2.66
CA VAL A 204 -8.33 6.81 3.09
C VAL A 204 -7.96 7.67 1.87
N LEU A 205 -7.25 7.12 0.88
CA LEU A 205 -6.93 7.85 -0.34
C LEU A 205 -8.20 8.24 -1.13
N ARG A 206 -9.16 7.31 -1.25
CA ARG A 206 -10.44 7.54 -1.93
C ARG A 206 -11.26 8.66 -1.27
N SER A 207 -11.37 8.65 0.05
CA SER A 207 -12.12 9.67 0.83
C SER A 207 -11.49 11.08 0.76
N HIS A 208 -10.20 11.16 0.45
CA HIS A 208 -9.47 12.42 0.29
C HIS A 208 -9.38 12.90 -1.17
N GLY A 209 -9.99 12.17 -2.12
CA GLY A 209 -10.09 12.58 -3.52
C GLY A 209 -8.81 12.39 -4.33
N VAL A 210 -7.89 11.53 -3.89
CA VAL A 210 -6.66 11.27 -4.64
C VAL A 210 -6.99 10.58 -5.96
N PHE A 211 -6.45 11.09 -7.07
CA PHE A 211 -6.58 10.47 -8.39
C PHE A 211 -5.96 9.06 -8.41
N HIS A 212 -6.71 8.07 -8.89
CA HIS A 212 -6.31 6.65 -8.95
C HIS A 212 -5.80 6.07 -7.61
N PRO A 213 -6.63 6.03 -6.55
CA PRO A 213 -6.19 5.59 -5.22
C PRO A 213 -5.69 4.13 -5.22
N PHE A 214 -6.22 3.29 -6.11
CA PHE A 214 -5.80 1.90 -6.25
C PHE A 214 -4.38 1.77 -6.79
N LEU A 215 -4.03 2.51 -7.87
CA LEU A 215 -2.69 2.47 -8.45
C LEU A 215 -1.64 2.95 -7.45
N VAL A 216 -1.92 4.06 -6.76
CA VAL A 216 -1.04 4.62 -5.72
C VAL A 216 -0.75 3.59 -4.63
N THR A 217 -1.79 2.88 -4.16
CA THR A 217 -1.62 1.88 -3.09
C THR A 217 -0.84 0.66 -3.59
N LEU A 218 -1.17 0.15 -4.78
CA LEU A 218 -0.55 -1.04 -5.36
C LEU A 218 0.96 -0.85 -5.61
N THR A 219 1.39 0.36 -5.99
CA THR A 219 2.80 0.69 -6.21
C THR A 219 3.52 1.14 -4.94
N ALA A 220 2.83 1.85 -4.04
CA ALA A 220 3.42 2.34 -2.79
C ALA A 220 3.78 1.20 -1.83
N VAL A 221 2.91 0.19 -1.70
CA VAL A 221 3.11 -0.93 -0.76
C VAL A 221 4.43 -1.68 -0.98
N PRO A 222 4.73 -2.25 -2.18
CA PRO A 222 5.98 -2.97 -2.39
C PRO A 222 7.21 -2.06 -2.25
N MET A 223 7.11 -0.82 -2.73
CA MET A 223 8.21 0.15 -2.62
C MET A 223 8.51 0.51 -1.15
N ALA A 224 7.48 0.77 -0.36
CA ALA A 224 7.61 1.07 1.06
C ALA A 224 8.10 -0.13 1.87
N LEU A 225 7.66 -1.35 1.52
CA LEU A 225 8.17 -2.58 2.13
C LEU A 225 9.66 -2.77 1.84
N GLY A 226 10.09 -2.58 0.59
CA GLY A 226 11.49 -2.66 0.20
C GLY A 226 12.36 -1.64 0.93
N LEU A 227 11.92 -0.37 0.96
CA LEU A 227 12.66 0.70 1.64
C LEU A 227 12.71 0.48 3.17
N SER A 228 11.58 0.05 3.77
CA SER A 228 11.50 -0.26 5.19
C SER A 228 12.41 -1.43 5.56
N ALA A 229 12.46 -2.49 4.74
CA ALA A 229 13.32 -3.64 4.98
C ALA A 229 14.80 -3.25 4.96
N ILE A 230 15.23 -2.41 4.01
CA ILE A 230 16.60 -1.90 3.94
C ILE A 230 16.94 -1.08 5.19
N LEU A 231 16.05 -0.17 5.62
CA LEU A 231 16.28 0.66 6.80
C LEU A 231 16.28 -0.14 8.10
N GLN A 232 15.39 -1.12 8.23
CA GLN A 232 15.36 -2.02 9.39
C GLN A 232 16.60 -2.92 9.44
N ALA A 233 17.06 -3.44 8.29
CA ALA A 233 18.31 -4.18 8.21
C ALA A 233 19.52 -3.32 8.62
N GLY A 234 19.57 -2.06 8.16
CA GLY A 234 20.59 -1.10 8.57
C GLY A 234 20.55 -0.79 10.07
N ALA A 235 19.35 -0.59 10.63
CA ALA A 235 19.16 -0.36 12.06
C ALA A 235 19.59 -1.58 12.90
N ALA A 236 19.27 -2.80 12.44
CA ALA A 236 19.68 -4.03 13.10
C ALA A 236 21.21 -4.22 13.05
N ALA A 237 21.85 -3.92 11.92
CA ALA A 237 23.30 -3.96 11.78
C ALA A 237 24.00 -2.96 12.73
N LEU A 238 23.47 -1.72 12.81
CA LEU A 238 23.98 -0.71 13.76
C LEU A 238 23.78 -1.14 15.21
N ALA A 239 22.62 -1.70 15.56
CA ALA A 239 22.39 -2.22 16.90
C ALA A 239 23.38 -3.34 17.24
N GLY A 240 23.62 -4.28 16.31
CA GLY A 240 24.60 -5.35 16.46
C GLY A 240 26.02 -4.82 16.72
N LEU A 241 26.44 -3.76 16.00
CA LEU A 241 27.73 -3.11 16.23
C LEU A 241 27.82 -2.47 17.62
N VAL A 242 26.77 -1.78 18.07
CA VAL A 242 26.74 -1.16 19.42
C VAL A 242 26.86 -2.23 20.52
N PHE A 243 26.23 -3.40 20.33
CA PHE A 243 26.36 -4.51 21.27
C PHE A 243 27.75 -5.14 21.31
N GLN A 244 28.49 -5.13 20.19
CA GLN A 244 29.87 -5.64 20.17
C GLN A 244 30.86 -4.74 20.93
N LEU A 245 30.55 -3.46 21.11
CA LEU A 245 31.43 -2.49 21.78
C LEU A 245 31.18 -2.39 23.30
N GLY A 246 30.15 -3.04 23.84
CA GLY A 246 29.82 -2.95 25.26
C GLY A 246 30.54 -4.00 26.12
N ASP A 247 31.51 -3.60 26.94
CA ASP A 247 32.23 -4.45 27.90
C ASP A 247 31.38 -4.91 29.12
N GLY A 248 30.06 -5.06 28.95
CA GLY A 248 29.12 -5.36 30.05
C GLY A 248 28.99 -6.86 30.35
N GLY A 249 29.11 -7.24 31.63
CA GLY A 249 28.95 -8.63 32.09
C GLY A 249 27.56 -9.25 31.81
N ILE A 250 27.52 -10.59 31.72
CA ILE A 250 26.41 -11.43 31.22
C ILE A 250 25.04 -11.15 31.86
N SER A 251 24.98 -10.75 33.14
CA SER A 251 23.72 -10.45 33.84
C SER A 251 23.10 -9.11 33.48
N ALA A 252 23.92 -8.10 33.15
CA ALA A 252 23.44 -6.83 32.59
C ALA A 252 22.93 -7.01 31.15
N VAL A 253 23.50 -7.97 30.41
CA VAL A 253 23.13 -8.25 29.01
C VAL A 253 21.68 -8.68 28.88
N ILE A 254 21.14 -9.52 29.77
CA ILE A 254 19.77 -10.04 29.63
C ILE A 254 18.71 -8.95 29.89
N ALA A 255 18.85 -8.18 30.97
CA ALA A 255 17.92 -7.08 31.28
C ALA A 255 18.01 -5.97 30.22
N ASN A 256 19.22 -5.67 29.73
CA ASN A 256 19.44 -4.70 28.67
C ASN A 256 18.95 -5.21 27.30
N ALA A 257 19.00 -6.52 27.04
CA ALA A 257 18.54 -7.10 25.78
C ALA A 257 17.02 -6.96 25.59
N LEU A 258 16.21 -7.17 26.63
CA LEU A 258 14.76 -6.96 26.54
C LEU A 258 14.44 -5.48 26.28
N PHE A 259 15.12 -4.57 26.98
CA PHE A 259 14.94 -3.13 26.78
C PHE A 259 15.38 -2.70 25.37
N ALA A 260 16.51 -3.20 24.89
CA ALA A 260 16.99 -2.92 23.54
C ALA A 260 16.09 -3.52 22.45
N LEU A 261 15.53 -4.71 22.68
CA LEU A 261 14.53 -5.30 21.79
C LEU A 261 13.26 -4.46 21.73
N LEU A 262 12.82 -3.93 22.88
CA LEU A 262 11.66 -3.03 22.94
C LEU A 262 11.95 -1.70 22.24
N LEU A 263 13.13 -1.11 22.44
CA LEU A 263 13.56 0.09 21.72
C LEU A 263 13.67 -0.15 20.21
N PHE A 264 14.23 -1.30 19.81
CA PHE A 264 14.32 -1.70 18.41
C PHE A 264 12.93 -1.85 17.79
N LEU A 265 11.97 -2.44 18.51
CA LEU A 265 10.59 -2.56 18.05
C LEU A 265 9.95 -1.17 17.86
N VAL A 266 10.11 -0.27 18.82
CA VAL A 266 9.60 1.12 18.71
C VAL A 266 10.25 1.85 17.53
N ALA A 267 11.56 1.71 17.37
CA ALA A 267 12.30 2.28 16.24
C ALA A 267 11.84 1.70 14.91
N ALA A 268 11.61 0.39 14.81
CA ALA A 268 11.11 -0.26 13.61
C ALA A 268 9.73 0.24 13.21
N VAL A 269 8.83 0.44 14.18
CA VAL A 269 7.51 1.05 13.95
C VAL A 269 7.64 2.50 13.49
N ALA A 270 8.50 3.30 14.13
CA ALA A 270 8.73 4.70 13.74
C ALA A 270 9.29 4.82 12.33
N ILE A 271 10.25 3.95 11.96
CA ILE A 271 10.81 3.85 10.60
C ILE A 271 9.69 3.50 9.62
N ALA A 272 8.87 2.48 9.92
CA ALA A 272 7.76 2.10 9.04
C ALA A 272 6.77 3.25 8.83
N VAL A 273 6.40 3.98 9.89
CA VAL A 273 5.52 5.16 9.78
C VAL A 273 6.16 6.24 8.90
N ALA A 274 7.42 6.59 9.14
CA ALA A 274 8.13 7.62 8.38
C ALA A 274 8.27 7.26 6.90
N VAL A 275 8.64 6.02 6.60
CA VAL A 275 8.73 5.47 5.24
C VAL A 275 7.36 5.47 4.58
N GLY A 276 6.32 5.01 5.29
CA GLY A 276 4.95 5.00 4.80
C GLY A 276 4.48 6.40 4.42
N ILE A 277 4.68 7.40 5.29
CA ILE A 277 4.34 8.79 4.98
C ILE A 277 5.10 9.29 3.74
N GLY A 278 6.42 9.08 3.69
CA GLY A 278 7.26 9.55 2.59
C GLY A 278 6.89 8.94 1.24
N VAL A 279 6.73 7.62 1.19
CA VAL A 279 6.41 6.87 -0.04
C VAL A 279 5.01 7.20 -0.53
N TRP A 280 4.01 7.30 0.35
CA TRP A 280 2.65 7.66 -0.08
C TRP A 280 2.58 9.10 -0.61
N LEU A 281 3.26 10.05 0.03
CA LEU A 281 3.36 11.42 -0.47
C LEU A 281 4.04 11.47 -1.84
N TRP A 282 5.11 10.71 -2.01
CA TRP A 282 5.83 10.62 -3.29
C TRP A 282 4.95 10.00 -4.38
N MET A 283 4.30 8.87 -4.11
CA MET A 283 3.41 8.19 -5.06
C MET A 283 2.18 9.02 -5.43
N ALA A 284 1.53 9.66 -4.46
CA ALA A 284 0.45 10.61 -4.71
C ALA A 284 0.94 11.83 -5.52
N SER A 285 2.24 12.16 -5.45
CA SER A 285 2.84 13.18 -6.29
C SER A 285 3.09 12.74 -7.74
N VAL A 286 3.45 11.47 -7.94
CA VAL A 286 3.74 10.91 -9.26
C VAL A 286 2.45 10.70 -10.07
N PHE A 287 1.40 10.17 -9.46
CA PHE A 287 0.13 9.82 -10.12
C PHE A 287 -0.89 10.97 -10.22
N ARG A 288 -0.44 12.23 -10.14
CA ARG A 288 -1.36 13.37 -10.31
C ARG A 288 -1.87 13.47 -11.74
N ALA A 289 -3.11 13.92 -11.89
CA ALA A 289 -3.63 14.32 -13.18
C ALA A 289 -2.77 15.44 -13.77
N THR A 290 -2.10 15.17 -14.88
CA THR A 290 -1.47 16.21 -15.70
C THR A 290 -2.56 16.95 -16.43
N VAL A 291 -2.91 18.15 -15.96
CA VAL A 291 -3.79 19.04 -16.71
C VAL A 291 -2.96 19.59 -17.87
N VAL A 292 -3.24 19.12 -19.08
CA VAL A 292 -2.72 19.73 -20.29
C VAL A 292 -3.63 20.92 -20.58
N THR A 293 -3.29 22.08 -20.04
CA THR A 293 -3.95 23.32 -20.42
C THR A 293 -3.44 23.67 -21.82
N GLY A 294 -4.15 23.21 -22.85
CA GLY A 294 -3.91 23.70 -24.20
C GLY A 294 -4.21 25.20 -24.21
N ALA A 295 -3.20 26.04 -24.42
CA ALA A 295 -3.45 27.43 -24.72
C ALA A 295 -4.33 27.46 -25.99
N PRO A 296 -5.48 28.16 -25.98
CA PRO A 296 -6.25 28.31 -27.21
C PRO A 296 -5.33 28.98 -28.21
N THR A 297 -5.00 28.28 -29.29
CA THR A 297 -4.32 28.87 -30.43
C THR A 297 -5.21 30.01 -30.90
N THR A 298 -4.83 31.24 -30.58
CA THR A 298 -5.42 32.43 -31.19
C THR A 298 -5.03 32.37 -32.66
N ALA A 299 -5.85 31.68 -33.44
CA ALA A 299 -5.82 31.74 -34.89
C ALA A 299 -6.10 33.21 -35.27
N LYS A 300 -5.04 33.96 -35.52
CA LYS A 300 -5.14 35.25 -36.20
C LYS A 300 -5.62 34.97 -37.63
N GLY A 301 -6.90 35.22 -37.87
CA GLY A 301 -7.44 35.51 -39.20
C GLY A 301 -7.28 36.98 -39.52
#